data_AF-A0A536KUD7-F1
#
_entry.id   AF-A0A536KUD7-F1
#
_cell.length_a   1.000
_cell.length_b   1.000
_cell.length_c   1.000
_cell.angle_alpha   90.00
_cell.angle_beta   90.00
_cell.angle_gamma   90.00
#
_symmetry.space_group_name_H-M   'P 1'
#
loop_
_entity.id
_entity.type
_entity.pdbx_description
1 polymer ?
#
loop_
_entity_poly.entity_id
_entity_poly.type
_entity_poly.pdbx_seq_one_letter_code
_entity_poly.pdbx_strand_id
1 'polypeptide(L)'
;MTVEPGLGFVKRLREALRDAPAAKRILIANHPQPVARTFNFPPTLAVEVFTLPISDTVKEVVASKVRRTVPRETLVQVVGPWIFDRDALADALTRLGDKETETADMIGLCQAAHLRVRVLSAR
;
A
#
# COMPACT_ATOMS: atom_id res chain seq x y z
N MET A 1 6.71 8.36 7.80
CA MET A 1 6.35 7.52 8.96
C MET A 1 6.54 6.06 8.59
N THR A 2 6.57 5.17 9.58
CA THR A 2 6.62 3.71 9.41
C THR A 2 5.46 3.10 10.19
N VAL A 3 4.78 2.11 9.64
CA VAL A 3 3.68 1.41 10.32
C VAL A 3 3.80 -0.09 10.03
N GLU A 4 3.92 -0.88 11.08
CA GLU A 4 4.09 -2.33 10.96
C GLU A 4 2.77 -3.04 10.65
N PRO A 5 2.74 -3.94 9.65
CA PRO A 5 1.56 -4.76 9.34
C PRO A 5 1.25 -5.75 10.48
N GLY A 6 0.06 -6.33 10.46
CA GLY A 6 -0.42 -7.33 11.42
C GLY A 6 -1.62 -6.85 12.23
N LEU A 7 -2.03 -7.63 13.23
CA LEU A 7 -3.18 -7.31 14.08
C LEU A 7 -3.05 -5.92 14.73
N GLY A 8 -4.13 -5.14 14.72
CA GLY A 8 -4.15 -3.77 15.24
C GLY A 8 -3.47 -2.74 14.33
N PHE A 9 -3.16 -3.10 13.08
CA PHE A 9 -2.55 -2.22 12.08
C PHE A 9 -3.30 -0.90 11.90
N VAL A 10 -4.63 -0.93 11.76
CA VAL A 10 -5.45 0.28 11.57
C VAL A 10 -5.32 1.24 12.76
N LYS A 11 -5.33 0.71 13.98
CA LYS A 11 -5.14 1.51 15.20
C LYS A 11 -3.77 2.21 15.19
N ARG A 12 -2.70 1.46 14.93
CA ARG A 12 -1.34 2.02 14.81
C ARG A 12 -1.26 3.09 13.72
N LEU A 13 -1.93 2.88 12.59
CA LEU A 13 -1.96 3.83 11.49
C LEU A 13 -2.69 5.13 11.86
N ARG A 14 -3.82 5.05 12.60
CA ARG A 14 -4.52 6.23 13.12
C ARG A 14 -3.66 7.01 14.10
N GLU A 15 -2.97 6.32 15.01
CA GLU A 15 -2.05 6.94 15.98
C GLU A 15 -0.90 7.65 15.26
N ALA A 16 -0.25 6.96 14.31
CA ALA A 16 0.82 7.55 13.51
C ALA A 16 0.35 8.76 12.67
N LEU A 17 -0.86 8.73 12.12
CA LEU A 17 -1.42 9.84 11.35
C LEU A 17 -1.73 11.07 12.21
N ARG A 18 -2.22 10.84 13.43
CA ARG A 18 -2.49 11.89 14.42
C ARG A 18 -1.19 12.56 14.87
N ASP A 19 -0.14 11.77 15.10
CA ASP A 19 1.12 12.27 15.66
C ASP A 19 2.05 12.84 14.57
N ALA A 20 1.74 12.62 13.29
CA ALA A 20 2.51 13.17 12.18
C ALA A 20 2.25 14.67 11.95
N PRO A 21 3.28 15.44 11.53
CA PRO A 21 3.13 16.85 11.17
C PRO A 21 2.01 17.09 10.16
N ALA A 22 1.38 18.27 10.20
CA ALA A 22 0.31 18.69 9.29
C ALA A 22 0.82 18.89 7.85
N ALA A 23 1.21 17.80 7.21
CA ALA A 23 1.56 17.71 5.81
C ALA A 23 0.37 17.19 5.01
N LYS A 24 0.15 17.76 3.83
CA LYS A 24 -0.88 17.31 2.89
C LYS A 24 -0.63 15.90 2.36
N ARG A 25 0.65 15.51 2.27
CA ARG A 25 1.07 14.18 1.80
C ARG A 25 1.80 13.42 2.88
N ILE A 26 1.46 12.14 3.01
CA ILE A 26 2.03 11.22 3.99
C ILE A 26 2.78 10.13 3.24
N LEU A 27 4.06 9.97 3.58
CA LEU A 27 4.89 8.86 3.11
C LEU A 27 4.97 7.80 4.21
N ILE A 28 4.52 6.59 3.90
CA ILE A 28 4.54 5.42 4.78
C ILE A 28 5.55 4.42 4.20
N ALA A 29 6.67 4.26 4.89
CA ALA A 29 7.72 3.33 4.49
C ALA A 29 7.64 2.04 5.31
N ASN A 30 7.77 0.89 4.63
CA ASN A 30 7.85 -0.42 5.28
C ASN A 30 9.30 -0.78 5.67
N HIS A 31 10.26 -0.17 5.00
CA HIS A 31 11.69 -0.28 5.30
C HIS A 31 12.36 1.09 5.15
N PRO A 32 13.42 1.38 5.94
CA PRO A 32 14.23 2.58 5.76
C PRO A 32 15.07 2.45 4.49
N GLN A 33 14.45 2.62 3.32
CA GLN A 33 15.20 2.77 2.07
C GLN A 33 15.39 4.27 1.77
N PRO A 34 16.55 4.67 1.22
CA PRO A 34 16.78 6.04 0.82
C PRO A 34 15.90 6.35 -0.39
N VAL A 35 14.70 6.88 -0.15
CA VAL A 35 13.74 7.23 -1.21
C VAL A 35 14.16 8.46 -2.03
N ALA A 36 15.42 8.88 -1.94
CA ALA A 36 15.84 10.25 -2.18
C ALA A 36 16.07 10.65 -3.65
N ARG A 37 15.79 9.82 -4.67
CA ARG A 37 16.21 10.16 -6.05
C ARG A 37 15.17 10.07 -7.17
N THR A 38 13.92 9.70 -6.90
CA THR A 38 12.97 9.40 -8.00
C THR A 38 11.65 10.19 -7.96
N PHE A 39 11.49 11.14 -7.04
CA PHE A 39 10.25 11.90 -6.86
C PHE A 39 10.16 13.12 -7.77
N ASN A 40 10.00 12.92 -9.09
CA ASN A 40 9.80 14.03 -10.03
C ASN A 40 8.45 14.00 -10.73
N PHE A 41 7.45 13.36 -10.12
CA PHE A 41 6.09 13.34 -10.67
C PHE A 41 5.15 14.08 -9.72
N PRO A 42 4.35 15.05 -10.22
CA PRO A 42 3.24 15.57 -9.44
C PRO A 42 2.28 14.39 -9.15
N PRO A 43 1.93 14.14 -7.88
CA PRO A 43 1.05 13.04 -7.52
C PRO A 43 -0.35 13.33 -8.07
N THR A 44 -0.87 12.44 -8.92
CA THR A 44 -2.15 12.65 -9.62
C THR A 44 -3.32 11.95 -8.93
N LEU A 45 -3.04 10.99 -8.05
CA LEU A 45 -4.05 10.24 -7.31
C LEU A 45 -3.91 10.44 -5.79
N ALA A 46 -4.97 10.03 -5.09
CA ALA A 46 -5.04 10.04 -3.64
C ALA A 46 -4.05 9.06 -3.00
N VAL A 47 -3.74 7.95 -3.68
CA VAL A 47 -2.84 6.90 -3.22
C VAL A 47 -1.90 6.47 -4.33
N GLU A 48 -0.61 6.39 -4.01
CA GLU A 48 0.43 5.89 -4.91
C GLU A 48 1.35 4.92 -4.15
N VAL A 49 1.89 3.92 -4.83
CA VAL A 49 2.81 2.95 -4.22
C VAL A 49 3.87 2.51 -5.22
N PHE A 50 5.10 2.32 -4.72
CA PHE A 50 6.19 1.78 -5.52
C PHE A 50 6.15 0.26 -5.60
N THR A 51 6.42 -0.22 -6.81
CA THR A 51 6.40 -1.64 -7.13
C THR A 51 7.56 -2.01 -8.06
N LEU A 52 7.96 -3.28 -8.03
CA LEU A 52 8.86 -3.90 -8.99
C LEU A 52 8.09 -4.87 -9.90
N PRO A 53 8.44 -4.98 -11.19
CA PRO A 53 7.87 -6.00 -12.06
C PRO A 53 8.29 -7.40 -11.60
N ILE A 54 7.40 -8.39 -11.77
CA ILE A 54 7.75 -9.79 -11.51
C ILE A 54 8.50 -10.38 -12.72
N SER A 55 9.72 -10.87 -12.49
CA SER A 55 10.51 -11.59 -13.50
C SER A 55 10.13 -13.06 -13.61
N ASP A 56 9.77 -13.67 -12.49
CA ASP A 56 9.66 -15.12 -12.40
C ASP A 56 8.30 -15.62 -12.91
N THR A 57 8.24 -16.91 -13.21
CA THR A 57 6.97 -17.55 -13.57
C THR A 57 6.11 -17.72 -12.33
N VAL A 58 4.94 -17.05 -12.29
CA VAL A 58 4.00 -17.15 -11.17
C VAL A 58 2.97 -18.24 -11.43
N LYS A 59 2.67 -19.05 -10.40
CA LYS A 59 1.67 -20.11 -10.45
C LYS A 59 0.54 -19.83 -9.45
N GLU A 60 -0.71 -19.98 -9.90
CA GLU A 60 -1.85 -20.04 -9.00
C GLU A 60 -1.94 -21.47 -8.43
N VAL A 61 -1.96 -21.59 -7.10
CA VAL A 61 -2.02 -22.89 -6.40
C VAL A 61 -3.34 -22.99 -5.65
N VAL A 62 -4.06 -24.09 -5.85
CA VAL A 62 -5.32 -24.42 -5.17
C VAL A 62 -5.24 -25.84 -4.64
N ALA A 63 -5.57 -26.05 -3.36
CA ALA A 63 -5.47 -27.35 -2.70
C ALA A 63 -4.11 -28.04 -2.96
N SER A 64 -3.02 -27.29 -2.81
CA SER A 64 -1.63 -27.73 -3.01
C SER A 64 -1.28 -28.22 -4.42
N LYS A 65 -2.10 -27.92 -5.44
CA LYS A 65 -1.82 -28.22 -6.84
C LYS A 65 -1.74 -26.94 -7.67
N VAL A 66 -0.83 -26.92 -8.65
CA VAL A 66 -0.75 -25.82 -9.61
C VAL A 66 -1.97 -25.85 -10.51
N ARG A 67 -2.82 -24.81 -10.42
CA ARG A 67 -4.01 -24.65 -11.24
C ARG A 67 -3.69 -24.06 -12.61
N ARG A 68 -2.88 -23.00 -12.64
CA ARG A 68 -2.43 -22.35 -13.88
C ARG A 68 -1.20 -21.48 -13.66
N THR A 69 -0.55 -21.12 -14.76
CA THR A 69 0.42 -20.02 -14.80
C THR A 69 -0.33 -18.68 -14.84
N VAL A 70 0.09 -17.73 -14.01
CA VAL A 70 -0.44 -16.36 -14.04
C VAL A 70 0.43 -15.51 -14.97
N PRO A 71 -0.15 -14.71 -15.89
CA PRO A 71 0.62 -13.77 -16.70
C PRO A 71 1.40 -12.80 -15.80
N ARG A 72 2.72 -12.85 -15.82
CA ARG A 72 3.58 -12.02 -14.95
C ARG A 72 3.54 -10.55 -15.35
N GLU A 73 3.18 -10.26 -16.60
CA GLU A 73 3.07 -8.92 -17.17
C GLU A 73 1.94 -8.10 -16.51
N THR A 74 1.00 -8.77 -15.83
CA THR A 74 -0.07 -8.14 -15.06
C THR A 74 0.24 -8.07 -13.56
N LEU A 75 1.43 -8.53 -13.14
CA LEU A 75 1.80 -8.64 -11.73
C LEU A 75 2.97 -7.73 -11.38
N VAL A 76 2.90 -7.20 -10.17
CA VAL A 76 3.98 -6.40 -9.59
C VAL A 76 4.15 -6.79 -8.12
N GLN A 77 5.38 -6.72 -7.64
CA GLN A 77 5.69 -6.82 -6.22
C GLN A 77 5.60 -5.42 -5.61
N VAL A 78 4.76 -5.26 -4.59
CA VAL A 78 4.72 -4.03 -3.80
C VAL A 78 5.95 -3.95 -2.92
N VAL A 79 6.77 -2.92 -3.10
CA VAL A 79 8.00 -2.69 -2.32
C VAL A 79 7.90 -1.46 -1.42
N GLY A 80 6.96 -0.56 -1.71
CA GLY A 80 6.83 0.70 -1.00
C GLY A 80 7.97 1.68 -1.32
N PRO A 81 7.92 2.91 -0.78
CA PRO A 81 6.92 3.39 0.17
C PRO A 81 5.55 3.63 -0.46
N TRP A 82 4.55 3.83 0.40
CA TRP A 82 3.23 4.30 0.03
C TRP A 82 3.15 5.82 0.22
N ILE A 83 2.46 6.49 -0.70
CA ILE A 83 2.21 7.93 -0.66
C ILE A 83 0.70 8.14 -0.63
N PHE A 84 0.22 8.86 0.38
CA PHE A 84 -1.18 9.19 0.56
C PHE A 84 -1.40 10.69 0.58
N ASP A 85 -2.50 11.15 0.01
CA ASP A 85 -3.14 12.37 0.49
C ASP A 85 -3.67 12.14 1.92
N ARG A 86 -3.38 13.09 2.82
CA ARG A 86 -3.75 12.98 4.23
C ARG A 86 -5.25 12.84 4.43
N ASP A 87 -6.04 13.63 3.71
CA ASP A 87 -7.50 13.65 3.88
C ASP A 87 -8.10 12.37 3.31
N ALA A 88 -7.59 11.91 2.16
CA ALA A 88 -7.99 10.62 1.60
C ALA A 88 -7.63 9.43 2.51
N LEU A 89 -6.49 9.48 3.21
CA LEU A 89 -6.11 8.45 4.18
C LEU A 89 -7.04 8.48 5.41
N ALA A 90 -7.34 9.67 5.93
CA ALA A 90 -8.27 9.82 7.05
C ALA A 90 -9.66 9.29 6.69
N ASP A 91 -10.19 9.64 5.52
CA ASP A 91 -11.46 9.15 5.00
C ASP A 91 -11.44 7.64 4.72
N ALA A 92 -10.34 7.09 4.21
CA ALA A 92 -10.20 5.64 4.07
C ALA A 92 -10.31 4.91 5.43
N LEU A 93 -9.72 5.48 6.47
CA LEU A 93 -9.73 4.91 7.83
C LEU A 93 -11.12 4.99 8.48
N THR A 94 -11.97 5.95 8.12
CA THR A 94 -13.35 6.04 8.62
C THR A 94 -14.28 5.06 7.90
N ARG A 95 -14.03 4.76 6.62
CA ARG A 95 -14.84 3.85 5.80
C ARG A 95 -14.68 2.36 6.13
N LEU A 96 -13.68 1.98 6.92
CA LEU A 96 -13.40 0.58 7.24
C LEU A 96 -14.55 -0.12 7.97
N GLY A 97 -15.26 0.59 8.85
CA GLY A 97 -16.33 0.02 9.67
C GLY A 97 -15.91 -1.30 10.34
N ASP A 98 -16.70 -2.34 10.15
CA ASP A 98 -16.47 -3.67 10.74
C ASP A 98 -15.22 -4.39 10.18
N LYS A 99 -14.70 -3.98 9.01
CA LYS A 99 -13.51 -4.59 8.39
C LYS A 99 -12.20 -4.16 9.04
N GLU A 100 -12.26 -3.25 10.01
CA GLU A 100 -11.08 -2.71 10.68
C GLU A 100 -10.23 -3.82 11.33
N THR A 101 -10.85 -4.79 11.98
CA THR A 101 -10.16 -5.87 12.70
C THR A 101 -9.51 -6.88 11.75
N GLU A 102 -10.02 -7.00 10.53
CA GLU A 102 -9.52 -7.88 9.48
C GLU A 102 -8.42 -7.20 8.63
N THR A 103 -8.33 -5.87 8.70
CA THR A 103 -7.38 -5.08 7.91
C THR A 103 -6.00 -5.07 8.58
N ALA A 104 -5.09 -5.91 8.08
CA ALA A 104 -3.76 -6.09 8.65
C ALA A 104 -2.63 -5.35 7.92
N ASP A 105 -2.87 -4.79 6.73
CA ASP A 105 -1.84 -4.09 5.96
C ASP A 105 -2.40 -2.99 5.04
N MET A 106 -1.51 -2.27 4.35
CA MET A 106 -1.87 -1.18 3.43
C MET A 106 -2.66 -1.65 2.21
N ILE A 107 -2.46 -2.89 1.72
CA ILE A 107 -3.20 -3.43 0.58
C ILE A 107 -4.64 -3.70 1.01
N GLY A 108 -4.82 -4.38 2.16
CA GLY A 108 -6.10 -4.63 2.78
C GLY A 108 -6.87 -3.33 3.05
N LEU A 109 -6.19 -2.30 3.56
CA LEU A 109 -6.80 -0.97 3.74
C LEU A 109 -7.35 -0.40 2.43
N CYS A 110 -6.53 -0.40 1.37
CA CYS A 110 -6.94 0.14 0.07
C CYS A 110 -8.10 -0.66 -0.53
N GLN A 111 -8.10 -1.98 -0.36
CA GLN A 111 -9.18 -2.85 -0.82
C GLN A 111 -10.48 -2.59 -0.05
N ALA A 112 -10.41 -2.56 1.28
CA ALA A 112 -11.56 -2.36 2.15
C ALA A 112 -12.19 -0.97 1.98
N ALA A 113 -11.38 0.05 1.75
CA ALA A 113 -11.82 1.43 1.51
C ALA A 113 -12.10 1.75 0.03
N HIS A 114 -11.98 0.77 -0.87
CA HIS A 114 -12.19 0.91 -2.32
C HIS A 114 -11.35 2.03 -2.98
N LEU A 115 -10.10 2.16 -2.55
CA LEU A 115 -9.18 3.17 -3.08
C LEU A 115 -8.59 2.74 -4.42
N ARG A 116 -8.55 3.67 -5.38
CA ARG A 116 -7.74 3.50 -6.60
C ARG A 116 -6.29 3.83 -6.28
N VAL A 117 -5.44 2.81 -6.40
CA VAL A 117 -4.00 2.93 -6.13
C VAL A 117 -3.25 3.12 -7.44
N ARG A 118 -2.45 4.17 -7.53
CA ARG A 118 -1.49 4.33 -8.62
C ARG A 118 -0.27 3.46 -8.37
N VAL A 119 0.06 2.61 -9.32
CA VAL A 119 1.28 1.82 -9.31
C VAL A 119 2.41 2.62 -9.93
N LEU A 120 3.47 2.87 -9.16
CA LEU A 120 4.70 3.52 -9.62
C LEU A 120 5.77 2.45 -9.81
N SER A 121 6.31 2.34 -11.02
CA SER A 121 7.41 1.42 -11.29
C SER A 121 8.70 2.00 -10.75
N ALA A 122 9.31 1.32 -9.78
CA ALA A 122 10.72 1.50 -9.51
C ALA A 122 11.49 0.87 -10.68
N ARG A 123 12.33 1.67 -11.34
CA ARG A 123 13.23 1.22 -12.41
C ARG A 123 14.61 0.95 -11.83
#